data_AF-C6A1A6-F1
#
_entry.id   AF-C6A1A6-F1
#
_cell.length_a   1.000
_cell.length_b   1.000
_cell.length_c   1.000
_cell.angle_alpha   90.00
_cell.angle_beta   90.00
_cell.angle_gamma   90.00
#
_symmetry.space_group_name_H-M   'P 1'
#
loop_
_entity.id
_entity.type
_entity.pdbx_description
1 polymer ?
#
loop_
_entity_poly.entity_id
_entity_poly.type
_entity_poly.pdbx_seq_one_letter_code
_entity_poly.pdbx_strand_id
1 'polypeptide(L)' 'MGHSDGGRKMEVDRYRHFLFFMVWFFLLSLYTVIALRNEVHTLTFKVGLFMLLITLIGIIELAAKIRAKIKREI' A
#
# COMPACT_ATOMS: atom_id res chain seq x y z
N MET A 1 31.88 -11.79 -14.54
CA MET A 1 31.17 -10.49 -14.49
C MET A 1 29.71 -10.74 -14.85
N GLY A 2 28.75 -10.48 -13.94
CA GLY A 2 27.32 -10.72 -14.22
C GLY A 2 26.37 -10.86 -13.02
N HIS A 3 26.81 -10.62 -11.79
CA HIS A 3 26.02 -10.94 -10.58
C HIS A 3 25.16 -9.78 -10.03
N SER A 4 25.19 -8.58 -10.62
CA SER A 4 24.52 -7.39 -10.07
C SER A 4 23.18 -7.00 -10.71
N ASP A 5 22.76 -7.65 -11.80
CA ASP A 5 21.48 -7.33 -12.46
C ASP A 5 20.29 -8.14 -11.97
N GLY A 6 20.52 -9.35 -11.43
CA GLY A 6 19.45 -10.21 -10.89
C GLY A 6 18.81 -9.65 -9.61
N GLY A 7 19.63 -9.09 -8.71
CA GLY A 7 19.17 -8.55 -7.43
C GLY A 7 18.27 -7.31 -7.58
N ARG A 8 18.58 -6.42 -8.52
CA ARG A 8 17.79 -5.19 -8.77
C ARG A 8 16.40 -5.51 -9.33
N LYS A 9 16.28 -6.48 -10.24
CA LYS A 9 14.97 -6.92 -10.77
C LYS A 9 14.11 -7.58 -9.69
N MET A 10 14.70 -8.41 -8.84
CA MET A 10 13.99 -9.05 -7.71
C MET A 10 13.46 -8.06 -6.68
N GLU A 11 14.19 -6.98 -6.39
CA GLU A 11 13.69 -5.94 -5.48
C GLU A 11 12.49 -5.18 -6.04
N VAL A 12 12.55 -4.77 -7.31
CA VAL A 12 11.45 -4.01 -7.95
C VAL A 12 10.17 -4.85 -8.03
N ASP A 13 10.26 -6.14 -8.36
CA ASP A 13 9.10 -7.03 -8.37
C ASP A 13 8.49 -7.20 -6.96
N ARG A 14 9.33 -7.25 -5.92
CA ARG A 14 8.85 -7.32 -4.53
C ARG A 14 8.10 -6.06 -4.11
N TYR A 15 8.61 -4.88 -4.46
CA TYR A 15 7.90 -3.62 -4.19
C TYR A 15 6.58 -3.53 -4.96
N ARG A 16 6.56 -4.00 -6.20
CA ARG A 16 5.34 -4.01 -7.03
C ARG A 16 4.28 -4.96 -6.45
N HIS A 17 4.69 -6.15 -6.01
CA HIS A 17 3.78 -7.11 -5.38
C HIS A 17 3.26 -6.59 -4.03
N PHE A 18 4.11 -5.97 -3.23
CA PHE A 18 3.72 -5.36 -1.96
C PHE A 18 2.77 -4.15 -2.16
N LEU A 19 3.05 -3.30 -3.15
CA LEU A 19 2.16 -2.20 -3.54
C LEU A 19 0.80 -2.74 -3.99
N PHE A 20 0.77 -3.81 -4.80
CA PHE A 20 -0.48 -4.45 -5.23
C PHE A 20 -1.29 -4.95 -4.03
N PHE A 21 -0.63 -5.62 -3.07
CA PHE A 21 -1.28 -6.08 -1.85
C PHE A 21 -1.84 -4.92 -1.01
N MET A 22 -1.08 -3.84 -0.84
CA MET A 22 -1.54 -2.65 -0.10
C MET A 22 -2.72 -1.96 -0.79
N VAL A 23 -2.69 -1.82 -2.11
CA VAL A 23 -3.81 -1.25 -2.88
C VAL A 23 -5.05 -2.13 -2.76
N TRP A 24 -4.90 -3.46 -2.84
CA TRP A 24 -6.00 -4.39 -2.65
C TRP A 24 -6.60 -4.27 -1.24
N PHE A 25 -5.74 -4.23 -0.22
CA PHE A 25 -6.15 -4.05 1.16
C PHE A 25 -6.85 -2.70 1.41
N PHE A 26 -6.40 -1.65 0.72
CA PHE A 26 -7.06 -0.35 0.74
C PHE A 26 -8.48 -0.42 0.14
N LEU A 27 -8.66 -1.10 -0.99
CA LEU A 27 -9.98 -1.29 -1.58
C LEU A 27 -10.91 -2.11 -0.68
N LEU A 28 -10.39 -3.13 0.00
CA LEU A 28 -11.16 -3.95 0.93
C LEU A 28 -11.60 -3.17 2.17
N SER A 29 -10.71 -2.37 2.75
CA SER A 29 -11.05 -1.48 3.87
C SER A 29 -12.02 -0.38 3.45
N LEU A 30 -11.86 0.20 2.26
CA LEU A 30 -12.81 1.15 1.68
C LEU A 30 -14.19 0.53 1.50
N TYR A 31 -14.25 -0.67 0.93
CA TYR A 31 -15.51 -1.42 0.79
C TYR A 31 -16.19 -1.63 2.16
N THR A 32 -15.42 -1.99 3.18
CA THR A 32 -15.94 -2.22 4.54
C THR A 32 -16.54 -0.94 5.13
N VAL A 33 -15.86 0.19 4.97
CA VAL A 33 -16.36 1.51 5.41
C VAL A 33 -17.61 1.91 4.65
N ILE A 34 -17.66 1.69 3.33
CA ILE A 34 -18.84 1.99 2.50
C ILE A 34 -20.03 1.09 2.86
N ALA A 35 -19.79 -0.19 3.12
CA ALA A 35 -20.81 -1.16 3.51
C ALA A 35 -21.42 -0.80 4.88
N LEU A 36 -20.58 -0.36 5.82
CA LEU A 36 -20.98 0.04 7.17
C LEU A 36 -21.34 1.53 7.29
N ARG A 37 -21.51 2.26 6.17
CA ARG A 37 -21.74 3.71 6.20
C ARG A 37 -23.01 4.14 6.93
N ASN A 38 -23.99 3.25 7.05
CA ASN A 38 -25.24 3.51 7.78
C ASN A 38 -25.12 3.17 9.28
N GLU A 39 -24.02 2.53 9.67
CA GLU A 39 -23.75 2.02 11.02
C GLU A 39 -22.50 2.68 11.62
N VAL A 40 -22.35 3.99 11.42
CA VAL A 40 -21.16 4.78 11.82
C VAL A 40 -20.84 4.74 13.31
N HIS A 41 -21.82 4.41 14.14
CA HIS A 41 -21.66 4.30 15.59
C HIS A 41 -20.98 2.98 16.02
N THR A 42 -20.89 1.99 15.12
CA THR A 42 -20.28 0.69 15.43
C THR A 42 -18.77 0.79 15.56
N LEU A 43 -18.21 -0.04 16.45
CA LEU A 43 -16.76 -0.19 16.59
C LEU A 43 -16.12 -0.61 15.27
N THR A 44 -16.78 -1.50 14.53
CA THR A 44 -16.32 -2.04 13.24
C THR A 44 -16.14 -0.94 12.20
N PHE A 45 -17.05 0.03 12.11
CA PHE A 45 -16.89 1.18 11.23
C PHE A 45 -15.65 2.02 11.59
N LYS A 46 -15.45 2.31 12.89
CA LYS A 46 -14.29 3.07 13.37
C LYS A 46 -12.97 2.35 13.08
N VAL A 47 -12.92 1.04 13.30
CA VAL A 47 -11.75 0.20 12.99
C VAL A 47 -11.49 0.17 11.49
N GLY A 48 -12.54 -0.01 10.68
CA GLY A 48 -12.43 0.03 9.22
C GLY A 48 -11.88 1.37 8.71
N LEU A 49 -12.38 2.49 9.25
CA LEU A 49 -11.90 3.83 8.92
C LEU A 49 -10.44 4.04 9.34
N PHE A 50 -10.05 3.57 10.53
CA PHE A 50 -8.68 3.66 11.00
C PHE A 50 -7.71 2.83 10.15
N MET A 51 -8.11 1.60 9.80
CA MET A 51 -7.35 0.73 8.90
C MET A 51 -7.20 1.33 7.50
N LEU A 52 -8.25 1.96 6.98
CA LEU A 52 -8.20 2.68 5.70
C LEU A 52 -7.14 3.78 5.73
N LEU A 53 -7.12 4.60 6.79
CA LEU A 53 -6.16 5.70 6.94
C LEU A 53 -4.71 5.20 7.06
N ILE A 54 -4.46 4.19 7.88
CA ILE A 54 -3.12 3.60 8.03
C ILE A 54 -2.63 3.02 6.69
N THR A 55 -3.50 2.30 5.99
CA THR A 55 -3.16 1.70 4.69
C THR A 55 -2.83 2.78 3.67
N LEU A 56 -3.60 3.87 3.65
CA LEU A 56 -3.34 5.01 2.77
C LEU A 56 -1.97 5.62 3.03
N ILE A 57 -1.61 5.84 4.30
CA ILE A 57 -0.29 6.36 4.68
C ILE A 57 0.81 5.40 4.22
N GLY A 58 0.64 4.10 4.43
CA GLY A 58 1.58 3.07 3.98
C GLY A 58 1.81 3.09 2.47
N ILE A 59 0.75 3.25 1.67
CA ILE A 59 0.84 3.39 0.21
C ILE A 59 1.61 4.64 -0.16
N ILE A 60 1.32 5.78 0.47
CA ILE A 60 1.98 7.07 0.19
C ILE A 60 3.47 6.99 0.53
N GLU A 61 3.84 6.45 1.69
CA GLU A 61 5.24 6.26 2.08
C GLU A 61 5.98 5.34 1.12
N LEU A 62 5.35 4.23 0.71
CA LEU A 62 5.94 3.29 -0.23
C LEU A 62 6.14 3.94 -1.60
N ALA A 63 5.14 4.68 -2.10
CA ALA A 63 5.23 5.44 -3.34
C ALA A 63 6.33 6.51 -3.26
N ALA A 64 6.46 7.20 -2.14
CA ALA A 64 7.52 8.19 -1.91
C ALA A 64 8.91 7.53 -1.89
N LYS A 65 9.08 6.37 -1.25
CA LYS A 65 10.33 5.59 -1.27
C LYS A 65 10.70 5.13 -2.68
N ILE A 66 9.73 4.61 -3.44
CA ILE A 66 9.95 4.22 -4.84
C ILE A 66 10.38 5.44 -5.66
N ARG A 67 9.68 6.58 -5.52
CA ARG A 67 10.00 7.83 -6.23
C ARG A 67 11.39 8.35 -5.86
N ALA A 68 11.78 8.28 -4.59
CA ALA A 68 13.11 8.67 -4.13
C ALA A 68 14.20 7.74 -4.66
N LYS A 69 13.94 6.42 -4.74
CA LYS A 69 14.86 5.44 -5.32
C LYS A 69 15.08 5.70 -6.82
N ILE A 70 14.00 5.93 -7.57
CA ILE A 70 14.06 6.29 -9.00
C ILE A 70 14.85 7.60 -9.21
N LYS A 71 14.57 8.64 -8.42
CA LYS A 71 15.29 9.94 -8.53
C LYS A 71 16.78 9.83 -8.21
N ARG A 72 17.22 8.85 -7.41
CA ARG A 72 18.64 8.63 -7.12
C ARG A 72 19.36 7.81 -8.20
N GLU A 73 18.62 7.11 -9.05
CA GLU A 73 19.17 6.34 -10.18
C GLU A 73 19.21 7.12 -11.50
N ILE A 74 18.56 8.30 -11.56
CA ILE A 74 18.61 9.27 -12.67
C ILE A 74 19.57 10.39 -12.31
#